data_AF-A0A2T5JH25-F1
#
_entry.id   AF-A0A2T5JH25-F1
#
_cell.length_a   1.000
_cell.length_b   1.000
_cell.length_c   1.000
_cell.angle_alpha   90.00
_cell.angle_beta   90.00
_cell.angle_gamma   90.00
#
_symmetry.space_group_name_H-M   'P 1'
#
loop_
_entity.id
_entity.type
_entity.pdbx_description
1 polymer ?
#
loop_
_entity_poly.entity_id
_entity_poly.type
_entity_poly.pdbx_seq_one_letter_code
_entity_poly.pdbx_strand_id
1 'polypeptide(L)'
;MNEYLKLVMTQFPKYFVDLRELAVGPKKFLTDRCVPSEESLNRAFIFFGISLLIVAIIQIASLAKRSHLFLNSVIFIASVGIIPLTTILALWLAWKIVGGKAKFRELFTCSTYVSAFVVLIALTFDVAGEVIFQVVNPDDYKLILEGEDVDRWFLAGQNVSNGLSIYGVSLGFIWFIDAWGAYRALNGVSSMRSVIAFLLYSLLNLLLVVLAIFYFFLSFGI
;
A
#
# COMPACT_ATOMS: atom_id res chain seq x y z
N MET A 1 -18.36 19.77 -16.83
CA MET A 1 -17.40 19.07 -15.95
C MET A 1 -18.21 18.34 -14.89
N ASN A 2 -18.00 17.03 -14.70
CA ASN A 2 -18.75 16.25 -13.73
C ASN A 2 -18.55 16.81 -12.29
N GLU A 3 -19.61 16.92 -11.51
CA GLU A 3 -19.59 17.45 -10.14
C GLU A 3 -18.59 16.69 -9.24
N TYR A 4 -18.48 15.38 -9.44
CA TYR A 4 -17.50 14.54 -8.76
C TYR A 4 -16.05 14.90 -9.10
N LEU A 5 -15.76 15.27 -10.35
CA LEU A 5 -14.41 15.68 -10.75
C LEU A 5 -14.03 17.00 -10.07
N LYS A 6 -14.98 17.94 -9.97
CA LYS A 6 -14.78 19.20 -9.26
C LYS A 6 -14.49 18.95 -7.78
N LEU A 7 -15.25 18.06 -7.14
CA LEU A 7 -15.02 17.67 -5.74
C LEU A 7 -13.60 17.11 -5.55
N VAL A 8 -13.19 16.16 -6.39
CA VAL A 8 -11.85 15.57 -6.33
C VAL A 8 -10.77 16.64 -6.52
N MET A 9 -10.88 17.48 -7.56
CA MET A 9 -9.92 18.55 -7.82
C MET A 9 -9.79 19.54 -6.65
N THR A 10 -10.87 19.84 -5.92
CA THR A 10 -10.78 20.70 -4.73
C THR A 10 -10.01 20.09 -3.57
N GLN A 11 -9.91 18.76 -3.49
CA GLN A 11 -9.19 18.07 -2.43
C GLN A 11 -7.69 17.91 -2.74
N PHE A 12 -7.27 18.02 -4.00
CA PHE A 12 -5.90 17.76 -4.43
C PHE A 12 -4.83 18.58 -3.70
N PRO A 13 -4.97 19.91 -3.54
CA PRO A 13 -3.94 20.70 -2.83
C PRO A 13 -3.73 20.20 -1.40
N LYS A 14 -4.84 19.92 -0.69
CA LYS A 14 -4.80 19.40 0.68
C LYS A 14 -4.21 18.00 0.73
N TYR A 15 -4.55 17.14 -0.23
CA TYR A 15 -3.99 15.80 -0.36
C TYR A 15 -2.46 15.82 -0.41
N PHE A 16 -1.85 16.69 -1.22
CA PHE A 16 -0.38 16.77 -1.31
C PHE A 16 0.28 17.30 -0.03
N VAL A 17 -0.39 18.23 0.67
CA VAL A 17 0.07 18.69 1.99
C VAL A 17 0.04 17.52 2.98
N ASP A 18 -1.08 16.81 3.08
CA ASP A 18 -1.24 15.66 3.97
C ASP A 18 -0.25 14.53 3.60
N LEU A 19 -0.03 14.27 2.30
CA LEU A 19 0.92 13.27 1.80
C LEU A 19 2.35 13.61 2.21
N ARG A 20 2.76 14.87 2.06
CA ARG A 20 4.08 15.35 2.48
C ARG A 20 4.27 15.24 3.99
N GLU A 21 3.27 15.68 4.77
CA GLU A 21 3.32 15.59 6.23
C GLU A 21 3.42 14.14 6.70
N LEU A 22 2.64 13.23 6.10
CA LEU A 22 2.69 11.80 6.35
C LEU A 22 4.03 11.17 5.97
N ALA A 23 4.62 11.59 4.84
CA ALA A 23 5.92 11.09 4.39
C ALA A 23 7.07 11.49 5.33
N VAL A 24 7.10 12.75 5.76
CA VAL A 24 8.21 13.32 6.53
C VAL A 24 8.10 13.05 8.03
N GLY A 25 6.88 12.98 8.56
CA GLY A 25 6.64 12.85 10.00
C GLY A 25 5.44 11.96 10.30
N PRO A 26 5.46 10.67 9.90
CA PRO A 26 4.30 9.80 9.96
C PRO A 26 3.75 9.68 11.38
N LYS A 27 4.64 9.58 12.37
CA LYS A 27 4.22 9.50 13.77
C LYS A 27 3.39 10.70 14.22
N LYS A 28 3.85 11.92 13.90
CA LYS A 28 3.17 13.16 14.28
C LYS A 28 1.86 13.29 13.51
N PHE A 29 1.90 13.13 12.19
CA PHE A 29 0.72 13.19 11.33
C PHE A 29 -0.39 12.24 11.80
N LEU A 30 -0.06 10.98 12.05
CA LEU A 30 -1.03 9.97 12.50
C LEU A 30 -1.59 10.28 13.88
N THR A 31 -0.76 10.73 14.82
CA THR A 31 -1.22 11.09 16.18
C THR A 31 -2.19 12.28 16.13
N ASP A 32 -1.93 13.26 15.28
CA ASP A 32 -2.77 14.47 15.15
C ASP A 32 -4.09 14.20 14.40
N ARG A 33 -4.09 13.25 13.45
CA ARG A 33 -5.24 13.02 12.55
C ARG A 33 -6.12 11.83 12.94
N CYS A 34 -5.59 10.82 13.63
CA CYS A 34 -6.34 9.61 14.01
C CYS A 34 -7.16 9.75 15.30
N VAL A 35 -7.90 10.85 15.41
CA VAL A 35 -8.85 11.06 16.51
C VAL A 35 -10.17 10.30 16.25
N PRO A 36 -10.91 9.87 17.30
CA PRO A 36 -12.13 9.07 17.16
C PRO A 36 -13.33 9.92 16.72
N SER A 37 -13.28 10.46 15.49
CA SER A 37 -14.37 11.24 14.87
C SER A 37 -14.73 10.71 13.48
N GLU A 38 -15.97 10.94 13.07
CA GLU A 38 -16.41 10.60 11.70
C GLU A 38 -15.71 11.45 10.65
N GLU A 39 -15.42 12.72 10.97
CA GLU A 39 -14.68 13.60 10.08
C GLU A 39 -13.27 13.07 9.79
N SER A 40 -12.56 12.56 10.81
CA SER A 40 -11.23 11.97 10.61
C SER A 40 -11.28 10.70 9.77
N LEU A 41 -12.28 9.84 9.97
CA LEU A 41 -12.48 8.66 9.14
C LEU A 41 -12.76 9.03 7.67
N ASN A 42 -13.65 10.00 7.44
CA ASN A 42 -13.97 10.49 6.10
C ASN A 42 -12.73 11.09 5.42
N ARG A 43 -11.91 11.85 6.14
CA ARG A 43 -10.64 12.38 5.61
C ARG A 43 -9.66 11.28 5.23
N ALA A 44 -9.55 10.21 6.03
CA ALA A 44 -8.73 9.06 5.70
C ALA A 44 -9.22 8.34 4.44
N PHE A 45 -10.54 8.15 4.29
CA PHE A 45 -11.10 7.55 3.08
C PHE A 45 -10.91 8.41 1.83
N ILE A 46 -11.05 9.73 1.93
CA ILE A 46 -10.75 10.64 0.81
C ILE A 46 -9.28 10.50 0.40
N PHE A 47 -8.37 10.51 1.38
CA PHE A 47 -6.94 10.35 1.12
C PHE A 47 -6.61 9.00 0.45
N PHE A 48 -7.19 7.91 0.96
CA PHE A 48 -7.03 6.57 0.38
C PHE A 48 -7.64 6.49 -1.02
N GLY A 49 -8.84 7.03 -1.23
CA GLY A 49 -9.51 7.06 -2.53
C GLY A 49 -8.73 7.83 -3.59
N ILE A 50 -8.18 9.00 -3.26
CA ILE A 50 -7.30 9.75 -4.18
C ILE A 50 -6.04 8.95 -4.49
N SER A 51 -5.44 8.29 -3.49
CA SER A 51 -4.24 7.45 -3.68
C SER A 51 -4.53 6.26 -4.61
N LEU A 52 -5.67 5.58 -4.43
CA LEU A 52 -6.11 4.52 -5.34
C LEU A 52 -6.39 5.02 -6.75
N LEU A 53 -6.97 6.22 -6.89
CA LEU A 53 -7.21 6.82 -8.20
C LEU A 53 -5.89 7.09 -8.92
N ILE A 54 -4.87 7.62 -8.23
CA ILE A 54 -3.53 7.83 -8.78
C ILE A 54 -2.93 6.50 -9.25
N VAL A 55 -2.99 5.46 -8.40
CA VAL A 55 -2.53 4.10 -8.74
C VAL A 55 -3.23 3.57 -9.98
N ALA A 56 -4.57 3.68 -10.02
CA ALA A 56 -5.37 3.19 -11.13
C ALA A 56 -5.05 3.92 -12.44
N ILE A 57 -4.90 5.25 -12.42
CA ILE A 57 -4.55 6.05 -13.62
C ILE A 57 -3.19 5.62 -14.16
N ILE A 58 -2.18 5.49 -13.29
CA ILE A 58 -0.83 5.09 -13.69
C ILE A 58 -0.85 3.66 -14.26
N GLN A 59 -1.51 2.73 -13.57
CA GLN A 59 -1.63 1.35 -14.03
C GLN A 59 -2.38 1.27 -15.36
N ILE A 60 -3.53 1.93 -15.52
CA ILE A 60 -4.27 1.95 -16.80
C ILE A 60 -3.41 2.52 -17.93
N ALA A 61 -2.64 3.58 -17.67
CA ALA A 61 -1.74 4.15 -18.68
C ALA A 61 -0.63 3.16 -19.10
N SER A 62 -0.09 2.38 -18.16
CA SER A 62 0.87 1.30 -18.47
C SER A 62 0.21 0.14 -19.22
N LEU A 63 -1.03 -0.21 -18.88
CA LEU A 63 -1.77 -1.36 -19.43
C LEU A 63 -2.49 -1.11 -20.75
N ALA A 64 -2.76 0.15 -21.12
CA ALA A 64 -3.33 0.48 -22.42
C ALA A 64 -2.48 -0.09 -23.58
N LYS A 65 -1.22 -0.40 -23.31
CA LYS A 65 -0.28 -1.05 -24.23
C LYS A 65 -0.26 -2.59 -24.13
N ARG A 66 -0.97 -3.21 -23.19
CA ARG A 66 -0.91 -4.64 -22.83
C ARG A 66 -2.28 -5.21 -22.44
N SER A 67 -3.18 -5.34 -23.42
CA SER A 67 -4.59 -5.73 -23.21
C SER A 67 -4.80 -7.06 -22.48
N HIS A 68 -3.89 -8.03 -22.62
CA HIS A 68 -3.94 -9.33 -21.93
C HIS A 68 -3.69 -9.23 -20.42
N LEU A 69 -3.13 -8.12 -19.92
CA LEU A 69 -2.83 -7.91 -18.49
C LEU A 69 -3.96 -7.20 -17.73
N PHE A 70 -5.06 -6.81 -18.40
CA PHE A 70 -6.15 -6.08 -17.77
C PHE A 70 -6.75 -6.82 -16.55
N LEU A 71 -6.92 -8.14 -16.67
CA LEU A 71 -7.43 -8.97 -15.57
C LEU A 71 -6.49 -8.95 -14.34
N ASN A 72 -5.18 -9.02 -14.55
CA ASN A 72 -4.19 -8.96 -13.48
C ASN A 72 -4.26 -7.64 -12.72
N SER A 73 -4.57 -6.55 -13.41
CA SER A 73 -4.67 -5.22 -12.81
C SER A 73 -5.97 -5.02 -12.05
N VAL A 74 -7.08 -5.60 -12.52
CA VAL A 74 -8.32 -5.66 -11.74
C VAL A 74 -8.08 -6.45 -10.45
N ILE A 75 -7.42 -7.61 -10.54
CA ILE A 75 -7.04 -8.42 -9.38
C ILE A 75 -6.12 -7.62 -8.44
N PHE A 76 -5.13 -6.91 -8.98
CA PHE A 76 -4.23 -6.07 -8.19
C PHE A 76 -5.00 -4.99 -7.43
N ILE A 77 -5.84 -4.19 -8.12
CA ILE A 77 -6.64 -3.13 -7.49
C ILE A 77 -7.57 -3.71 -6.41
N ALA A 78 -8.21 -4.85 -6.68
CA ALA A 78 -9.04 -5.54 -5.71
C ALA A 78 -8.24 -6.02 -4.49
N SER A 79 -7.05 -6.57 -4.70
CA SER A 79 -6.15 -7.02 -3.64
C SER A 79 -5.67 -5.86 -2.76
N VAL A 80 -5.38 -4.70 -3.35
CA VAL A 80 -5.01 -3.47 -2.64
C VAL A 80 -6.16 -2.93 -1.79
N GLY A 81 -7.42 -3.23 -2.13
CA GLY A 81 -8.57 -2.90 -1.28
C GLY A 81 -8.79 -3.90 -0.13
N ILE A 82 -8.65 -5.20 -0.40
CA ILE A 82 -8.99 -6.28 0.54
C ILE A 82 -7.89 -6.52 1.58
N ILE A 83 -6.61 -6.54 1.15
CA ILE A 83 -5.47 -6.85 2.02
C ILE A 83 -5.38 -5.87 3.21
N PRO A 84 -5.53 -4.54 3.03
CA PRO A 84 -5.54 -3.62 4.17
C PRO A 84 -6.59 -3.98 5.22
N LEU A 85 -7.79 -4.39 4.82
CA LEU A 85 -8.86 -4.73 5.77
C LEU A 85 -8.48 -5.92 6.67
N THR A 86 -7.87 -6.96 6.11
CA THR A 86 -7.43 -8.12 6.89
C THR A 86 -6.23 -7.77 7.79
N THR A 87 -5.30 -6.93 7.29
CA THR A 87 -4.16 -6.47 8.10
C THR A 87 -4.59 -5.60 9.28
N ILE A 88 -5.65 -4.80 9.14
CA ILE A 88 -6.19 -3.96 10.22
C ILE A 88 -6.77 -4.83 11.34
N LEU A 89 -7.44 -5.92 10.99
CA LEU A 89 -7.96 -6.85 12.00
C LEU A 89 -6.81 -7.49 12.78
N ALA A 90 -5.77 -7.95 12.09
CA ALA A 90 -4.56 -8.48 12.73
C ALA A 90 -3.90 -7.43 13.65
N LEU A 91 -3.81 -6.18 13.19
CA LEU A 91 -3.27 -5.07 13.98
C LEU A 91 -4.10 -4.82 15.25
N TRP A 92 -5.42 -4.76 15.11
CA TRP A 92 -6.33 -4.55 16.22
C TRP A 92 -6.21 -5.68 17.26
N LEU A 93 -6.21 -6.94 16.81
CA LEU A 93 -6.04 -8.10 17.68
C LEU A 93 -4.69 -8.07 18.42
N ALA A 94 -3.60 -7.80 17.71
CA ALA A 94 -2.26 -7.70 18.29
C ALA A 94 -2.19 -6.64 19.41
N TRP A 95 -2.78 -5.46 19.18
CA TRP A 95 -2.87 -4.43 20.22
C TRP A 95 -3.76 -4.84 21.39
N LYS A 96 -4.90 -5.49 21.14
CA LYS A 96 -5.81 -5.94 22.21
C LYS A 96 -5.15 -6.98 23.11
N ILE A 97 -4.39 -7.91 22.55
CA ILE A 97 -3.67 -8.94 23.31
C ILE A 97 -2.68 -8.31 24.31
N VAL A 98 -1.99 -7.23 23.94
CA VAL A 98 -1.03 -6.55 24.84
C VAL A 98 -1.67 -5.50 25.75
N GLY A 99 -3.00 -5.39 25.77
CA GLY A 99 -3.75 -4.44 26.60
C GLY A 99 -3.85 -3.03 26.02
N GLY A 100 -3.81 -2.88 24.70
CA GLY A 100 -3.95 -1.60 23.99
C GLY A 100 -5.35 -1.00 24.11
N LYS A 101 -5.41 0.31 24.38
CA LYS A 101 -6.66 1.04 24.68
C LYS A 101 -7.34 1.66 23.47
N ALA A 102 -6.66 1.77 22.34
CA ALA A 102 -7.22 2.42 21.15
C ALA A 102 -8.51 1.73 20.69
N LYS A 103 -9.48 2.52 20.25
CA LYS A 103 -10.71 2.02 19.64
C LYS A 103 -10.40 1.50 18.23
N PHE A 104 -11.19 0.54 17.77
CA PHE A 104 -11.05 -0.01 16.41
C PHE A 104 -11.06 1.10 15.35
N ARG A 105 -11.95 2.08 15.49
CA ARG A 105 -12.06 3.22 14.56
C ARG A 105 -10.78 4.05 14.44
N GLU A 106 -10.07 4.29 15.55
CA GLU A 106 -8.80 5.06 15.55
C GLU A 106 -7.71 4.29 14.79
N LEU A 107 -7.58 2.99 15.10
CA LEU A 107 -6.63 2.11 14.42
C LEU A 107 -6.96 1.98 12.93
N PHE A 108 -8.23 1.78 12.59
CA PHE A 108 -8.70 1.70 11.20
C PHE A 108 -8.42 3.00 10.42
N THR A 109 -8.65 4.17 11.03
CA THR A 109 -8.37 5.47 10.41
C THR A 109 -6.88 5.62 10.12
N CYS A 110 -6.03 5.31 11.11
CA CYS A 110 -4.58 5.34 10.95
C CYS A 110 -4.07 4.37 9.89
N SER A 111 -4.57 3.15 9.90
CA SER A 111 -4.17 2.15 8.93
C SER A 111 -4.62 2.48 7.52
N THR A 112 -5.77 3.15 7.34
CA THR A 112 -6.19 3.66 6.03
C THR A 112 -5.16 4.65 5.45
N TYR A 113 -4.64 5.58 6.25
CA TYR A 113 -3.55 6.48 5.82
C TYR A 113 -2.26 5.73 5.53
N VAL A 114 -1.85 4.83 6.42
CA VAL A 114 -0.63 4.03 6.26
C VAL A 114 -0.69 3.17 4.99
N SER A 115 -1.81 2.48 4.75
CA SER A 115 -2.00 1.66 3.57
C SER A 115 -1.97 2.49 2.29
N ALA A 116 -2.64 3.66 2.27
CA ALA A 116 -2.55 4.58 1.13
C ALA A 116 -1.09 4.91 0.79
N PHE A 117 -0.30 5.26 1.81
CA PHE A 117 1.08 5.68 1.61
C PHE A 117 2.00 4.53 1.18
N VAL A 118 1.87 3.36 1.80
CA VAL A 118 2.64 2.16 1.42
C VAL A 118 2.36 1.76 -0.02
N VAL A 119 1.11 1.85 -0.47
CA VAL A 119 0.74 1.57 -1.86
C VAL A 119 1.39 2.56 -2.83
N LEU A 120 1.45 3.86 -2.48
CA LEU A 120 2.12 4.86 -3.31
C LEU A 120 3.64 4.66 -3.37
N ILE A 121 4.27 4.25 -2.26
CA ILE A 121 5.69 3.86 -2.26
C ILE A 121 5.89 2.69 -3.22
N ALA A 122 5.12 1.61 -3.07
CA ALA A 122 5.22 0.44 -3.92
C ALA A 122 5.07 0.80 -5.40
N LEU A 123 4.05 1.60 -5.74
CA LEU A 123 3.83 2.09 -7.10
C LEU A 123 5.02 2.91 -7.64
N THR A 124 5.61 3.77 -6.80
CA THR A 124 6.74 4.61 -7.21
C THR A 124 7.94 3.74 -7.63
N PHE A 125 8.22 2.67 -6.88
CA PHE A 125 9.32 1.75 -7.19
C PHE A 125 9.02 0.84 -8.37
N ASP A 126 7.77 0.41 -8.53
CA ASP A 126 7.31 -0.35 -9.70
C ASP A 126 7.50 0.46 -10.99
N VAL A 127 6.98 1.69 -11.02
CA VAL A 127 7.14 2.61 -12.16
C VAL A 127 8.62 2.94 -12.42
N ALA A 128 9.39 3.21 -11.37
CA ALA A 128 10.82 3.47 -11.52
C ALA A 128 11.56 2.25 -12.13
N GLY A 129 11.19 1.04 -11.72
CA GLY A 129 11.72 -0.20 -12.29
C GLY A 129 11.39 -0.35 -13.76
N GLU A 130 10.14 -0.08 -14.15
CA GLU A 130 9.72 -0.10 -15.55
C GLU A 130 10.51 0.93 -16.38
N VAL A 131 10.64 2.16 -15.90
CA VAL A 131 11.36 3.24 -16.60
C VAL A 131 12.84 2.90 -16.74
N ILE A 132 13.50 2.41 -15.69
CA ILE A 132 14.91 2.01 -15.74
C ILE A 132 15.08 0.86 -16.74
N PHE A 133 14.20 -0.12 -16.72
CA PHE A 133 14.25 -1.23 -17.66
C PHE A 133 14.09 -0.75 -19.11
N GLN A 134 13.15 0.15 -19.38
CA GLN A 134 12.96 0.76 -20.69
C GLN A 134 14.22 1.49 -21.20
N VAL A 135 14.95 2.17 -20.30
CA VAL A 135 16.17 2.90 -20.65
C VAL A 135 17.35 1.96 -20.87
N VAL A 136 17.50 0.94 -20.02
CA VAL A 136 18.65 0.02 -20.06
C VAL A 136 18.52 -1.04 -21.16
N ASN A 137 17.31 -1.54 -21.42
CA ASN A 137 17.04 -2.59 -22.42
C ASN A 137 15.89 -2.18 -23.36
N PRO A 138 16.08 -1.14 -24.20
CA PRO A 138 15.00 -0.57 -25.00
C PRO A 138 14.44 -1.53 -26.07
N ASP A 139 15.28 -2.42 -26.62
CA ASP A 139 14.86 -3.39 -27.64
C ASP A 139 14.01 -4.50 -27.04
N ASP A 140 14.43 -5.06 -25.89
CA ASP A 140 13.61 -6.02 -25.13
C ASP A 140 12.27 -5.39 -24.70
N TYR A 141 12.29 -4.13 -24.25
CA TYR A 141 11.07 -3.40 -23.91
C TYR A 141 10.10 -3.28 -25.08
N LYS A 142 10.59 -3.06 -26.31
CA LYS A 142 9.72 -3.03 -27.51
C LYS A 142 9.08 -4.38 -27.80
N LEU A 143 9.85 -5.47 -27.75
CA LEU A 143 9.34 -6.82 -27.97
C LEU A 143 8.18 -7.15 -27.00
N ILE A 144 8.29 -6.71 -25.75
CA ILE A 144 7.24 -6.85 -24.74
C ILE A 144 5.97 -6.07 -25.09
N LEU A 145 6.12 -4.86 -25.62
CA LEU A 145 4.97 -4.07 -26.06
C LEU A 145 4.29 -4.69 -27.29
N GLU A 146 5.05 -5.42 -28.11
CA GLU A 146 4.55 -6.17 -29.27
C GLU A 146 3.93 -7.52 -28.87
N GLY A 147 4.11 -7.93 -27.61
CA GLY A 147 3.57 -9.19 -27.08
C GLY A 147 4.43 -10.42 -27.42
N GLU A 148 5.66 -10.21 -27.89
CA GLU A 148 6.62 -11.28 -28.15
C GLU A 148 7.42 -11.61 -26.87
N ASP A 149 7.50 -12.91 -26.55
CA ASP A 149 8.42 -13.50 -25.57
C ASP A 149 8.33 -12.93 -24.13
N VAL A 150 7.17 -13.13 -23.49
CA VAL A 150 6.91 -12.80 -22.07
C VAL A 150 7.92 -13.50 -21.13
N ASP A 151 8.47 -14.65 -21.54
CA ASP A 151 9.42 -15.42 -20.76
C ASP A 151 10.80 -14.75 -20.69
N ARG A 152 11.25 -14.08 -21.76
CA ARG A 152 12.46 -13.23 -21.73
C ARG A 152 12.33 -12.03 -20.80
N TRP A 153 11.15 -11.39 -20.75
CA TRP A 153 10.89 -10.31 -19.78
C TRP A 153 11.05 -10.80 -18.34
N PHE A 154 10.52 -11.99 -18.06
CA PHE A 154 10.61 -12.63 -16.75
C PHE A 154 12.06 -12.89 -16.32
N LEU A 155 13.01 -13.04 -17.26
CA LEU A 155 14.41 -13.32 -16.91
C LEU A 155 15.31 -12.07 -16.88
N ALA A 156 15.13 -11.13 -17.82
CA ALA A 156 16.00 -9.96 -17.95
C ALA A 156 15.52 -8.73 -17.15
N GLY A 157 14.22 -8.40 -17.23
CA GLY A 157 13.64 -7.24 -16.54
C GLY A 157 13.34 -7.48 -15.06
N GLN A 158 13.13 -8.75 -14.70
CA GLN A 158 12.77 -9.15 -13.35
C GLN A 158 13.87 -8.84 -12.32
N ASN A 159 15.16 -8.97 -12.65
CA ASN A 159 16.21 -8.68 -11.65
C ASN A 159 16.26 -7.21 -11.24
N VAL A 160 16.14 -6.29 -12.21
CA VAL A 160 16.13 -4.84 -11.94
C VAL A 160 14.84 -4.43 -11.22
N SER A 161 13.69 -4.90 -11.72
CA SER A 161 12.39 -4.62 -11.10
C SER A 161 12.29 -5.21 -9.67
N ASN A 162 12.75 -6.44 -9.46
CA ASN A 162 12.80 -7.06 -8.14
C ASN A 162 13.75 -6.32 -7.21
N GLY A 163 14.93 -5.90 -7.70
CA GLY A 163 15.88 -5.12 -6.90
C GLY A 163 15.27 -3.82 -6.39
N LEU A 164 14.58 -3.08 -7.26
CA LEU A 164 13.88 -1.84 -6.89
C LEU A 164 12.67 -2.09 -6.01
N SER A 165 11.92 -3.16 -6.25
CA SER A 165 10.80 -3.57 -5.40
C SER A 165 11.26 -3.92 -3.99
N ILE A 166 12.34 -4.69 -3.84
CA ILE A 166 12.96 -5.02 -2.55
C ILE A 166 13.38 -3.74 -1.82
N TYR A 167 14.02 -2.82 -2.55
CA TYR A 167 14.43 -1.54 -1.99
C TYR A 167 13.23 -0.69 -1.55
N GLY A 168 12.17 -0.64 -2.36
CA GLY A 168 10.93 0.06 -2.03
C GLY A 168 10.20 -0.52 -0.82
N VAL A 169 10.11 -1.84 -0.72
CA VAL A 169 9.58 -2.54 0.45
C VAL A 169 10.42 -2.25 1.69
N SER A 170 11.75 -2.24 1.56
CA SER A 170 12.66 -1.94 2.67
C SER A 170 12.46 -0.51 3.18
N LEU A 171 12.35 0.46 2.28
CA LEU A 171 12.04 1.85 2.64
C LEU A 171 10.66 1.99 3.28
N GLY A 172 9.65 1.32 2.72
CA GLY A 172 8.31 1.26 3.29
C GLY A 172 8.31 0.67 4.71
N PHE A 173 9.13 -0.35 4.95
CA PHE A 173 9.29 -0.96 6.27
C PHE A 173 9.96 -0.03 7.27
N ILE A 174 11.04 0.65 6.88
CA ILE A 174 11.71 1.66 7.71
C ILE A 174 10.73 2.78 8.08
N TRP A 175 9.98 3.27 7.10
CA TRP A 175 8.95 4.28 7.32
C TRP A 175 7.83 3.77 8.24
N PHE A 176 7.41 2.51 8.07
CA PHE A 176 6.39 1.90 8.91
C PHE A 176 6.84 1.75 10.37
N ILE A 177 8.13 1.49 10.63
CA ILE A 177 8.68 1.46 12.00
C ILE A 177 8.51 2.82 12.68
N ASP A 178 8.72 3.93 11.97
CA ASP A 178 8.48 5.26 12.54
C ASP A 178 6.97 5.50 12.78
N ALA A 179 6.14 5.15 11.80
CA ALA A 179 4.68 5.18 11.92
C ALA A 179 4.16 4.33 13.10
N TRP A 180 4.82 3.20 13.41
CA TRP A 180 4.50 2.32 14.55
C TRP A 180 4.47 3.08 15.89
N GLY A 181 5.30 4.11 16.02
CA GLY A 181 5.32 4.99 17.17
C GLY A 181 3.99 5.69 17.45
N ALA A 182 3.19 5.99 16.41
CA ALA A 182 1.85 6.57 16.57
C ALA A 182 0.88 5.54 17.12
N TYR A 183 0.90 4.31 16.61
CA TYR A 183 0.05 3.23 17.12
C TYR A 183 0.33 2.93 18.59
N ARG A 184 1.59 2.97 19.02
CA ARG A 184 1.95 2.88 20.44
C ARG A 184 1.35 4.02 21.25
N ALA A 185 1.47 5.26 20.77
CA ALA A 185 0.94 6.44 21.45
C ALA A 185 -0.58 6.37 21.61
N LEU A 186 -1.30 6.01 20.54
CA LEU A 186 -2.76 5.81 20.55
C LEU A 186 -3.19 4.72 21.53
N ASN A 187 -2.41 3.64 21.64
CA ASN A 187 -2.74 2.55 22.56
C ASN A 187 -2.33 2.80 24.02
N GLY A 188 -1.48 3.80 24.28
CA GLY A 188 -1.03 4.16 25.63
C GLY A 188 -0.28 3.04 26.34
N VAL A 189 0.54 2.26 25.62
CA VAL A 189 1.31 1.13 26.18
C VAL A 189 2.80 1.41 26.23
N SER A 190 3.52 0.66 27.08
CA SER A 190 4.99 0.74 27.19
C SER A 190 5.70 0.26 25.91
N SER A 191 6.97 0.64 25.77
CA SER A 191 7.81 0.22 24.63
C SER A 191 7.88 -1.30 24.48
N MET A 192 8.04 -2.05 25.57
CA MET A 192 8.12 -3.52 25.52
C MET A 192 6.83 -4.15 24.98
N ARG A 193 5.66 -3.68 25.45
CA ARG A 193 4.36 -4.16 24.96
C ARG A 193 4.15 -3.79 23.48
N SER A 194 4.67 -2.65 23.05
CA SER A 194 4.63 -2.24 21.64
C SER A 194 5.48 -3.13 20.74
N VAL A 195 6.63 -3.62 21.21
CA VAL A 195 7.45 -4.61 20.49
C VAL A 195 6.70 -5.94 20.40
N ILE A 196 6.09 -6.40 21.50
CA ILE A 196 5.30 -7.64 21.49
C ILE A 196 4.12 -7.52 20.51
N ALA A 197 3.40 -6.40 20.51
CA ALA A 197 2.32 -6.16 19.55
C ALA A 197 2.82 -6.18 18.10
N PHE A 198 4.02 -5.64 17.84
CA PHE A 198 4.62 -5.67 16.51
C PHE A 198 4.91 -7.11 16.07
N LEU A 199 5.53 -7.91 16.93
CA LEU A 199 5.82 -9.32 16.65
C LEU A 199 4.54 -10.14 16.41
N LEU A 200 3.51 -9.93 17.24
CA LEU A 200 2.20 -10.57 17.05
C LEU A 200 1.55 -10.14 15.73
N TYR A 201 1.58 -8.85 15.41
CA TYR A 201 1.08 -8.33 14.15
C TYR A 201 1.82 -8.96 12.96
N SER A 202 3.16 -9.00 12.99
CA SER A 202 3.96 -9.63 11.93
C SER A 202 3.65 -11.11 11.77
N LEU A 203 3.51 -11.86 12.87
CA LEU A 203 3.15 -13.28 12.84
C LEU A 203 1.76 -13.51 12.25
N LEU A 204 0.76 -12.71 12.65
CA LEU A 204 -0.59 -12.79 12.12
C LEU A 204 -0.64 -12.44 10.63
N ASN A 205 0.10 -11.43 10.18
CA ASN A 205 0.18 -11.09 8.76
C ASN A 205 0.89 -12.18 7.95
N LEU A 206 1.97 -12.76 8.48
CA LEU A 206 2.63 -13.89 7.83
C LEU A 206 1.66 -15.05 7.62
N LEU A 207 0.86 -15.39 8.64
CA LEU A 207 -0.17 -16.42 8.52
C LEU A 207 -1.21 -16.06 7.46
N LEU A 208 -1.70 -14.81 7.43
CA LEU A 208 -2.65 -14.35 6.41
C LEU A 208 -2.09 -14.46 5.00
N VAL A 209 -0.81 -14.11 4.80
CA VAL A 209 -0.13 -14.24 3.51
C VAL A 209 -0.01 -15.71 3.09
N VAL A 210 0.41 -16.60 4.00
CA VAL A 210 0.49 -18.04 3.72
C VAL A 210 -0.88 -18.61 3.34
N LEU A 211 -1.94 -18.23 4.06
CA LEU A 211 -3.31 -18.65 3.74
C LEU A 211 -3.79 -18.10 2.40
N ALA A 212 -3.47 -16.85 2.07
CA ALA A 212 -3.81 -16.25 0.79
C ALA A 212 -3.11 -16.96 -0.38
N ILE A 213 -1.82 -17.28 -0.21
CA ILE A 213 -1.04 -18.06 -1.18
C ILE A 213 -1.64 -19.45 -1.35
N PHE A 214 -1.95 -20.15 -0.26
CA PHE A 214 -2.55 -21.48 -0.31
C PHE A 214 -3.93 -21.47 -1.00
N TYR A 215 -4.78 -20.48 -0.69
CA TYR A 215 -6.07 -20.29 -1.34
C TYR A 215 -5.92 -20.01 -2.84
N PHE A 216 -4.92 -19.22 -3.23
CA PHE A 216 -4.59 -18.97 -4.62
C PHE A 216 -4.24 -20.28 -5.35
N PHE A 217 -3.34 -21.10 -4.80
CA PHE A 217 -2.99 -22.41 -5.39
C PHE A 217 -4.21 -23.33 -5.56
N LEU A 218 -5.05 -23.44 -4.52
CA LEU A 218 -6.29 -24.24 -4.60
C LEU A 218 -7.28 -23.73 -5.64
N SER A 219 -7.37 -22.41 -5.83
CA SER A 219 -8.34 -21.81 -6.75
C SER A 219 -7.92 -21.93 -8.22
N PHE A 220 -6.61 -22.00 -8.49
CA PHE A 220 -6.06 -22.01 -9.84
C PHE A 220 -5.47 -23.36 -10.27
N GLY A 221 -5.48 -24.38 -9.40
CA GLY A 221 -5.12 -25.75 -9.77
C GLY A 221 -3.65 -25.95 -10.17
N ILE A 222 -2.76 -25.12 -9.63
CA ILE A 222 -1.30 -25.25 -9.70
C ILE A 222 -0.83 -26.01 -8.45
#